data_AF-A0A7C5F011-F1
#
_entry.id   AF-A0A7C5F011-F1
#
_cell.length_a   1.000
_cell.length_b   1.000
_cell.length_c   1.000
_cell.angle_alpha   90.00
_cell.angle_beta   90.00
_cell.angle_gamma   90.00
#
_symmetry.space_group_name_H-M   'P 1'
#
loop_
_entity.id
_entity.type
_entity.pdbx_description
1 polymer ?
#
loop_
_entity_poly.entity_id
_entity_poly.type
_entity_poly.pdbx_seq_one_letter_code
_entity_poly.pdbx_strand_id
1 'polypeptide(L)' 'MTPEDRLQELNLVLPSPPSPLGAYVAAVEAGGLLFVSGMLPVAKQQPAWTGQLGRELGVTE' A
#
# COMPACT_ATOMS: atom_id res chain seq x y z
N MET A 1 -1.12 -0.51 23.82
CA MET A 1 -0.60 0.16 22.63
C MET A 1 -0.32 -0.89 21.58
N THR A 2 -1.26 -1.06 20.67
CA THR A 2 -1.16 -1.92 19.50
C THR A 2 -0.78 -1.08 18.26
N PRO A 3 -0.40 -1.70 17.14
CA PRO A 3 -0.23 -0.97 15.87
C PRO A 3 -1.48 -0.19 15.46
N GLU A 4 -2.68 -0.72 15.72
CA GLU A 4 -3.97 -0.07 15.44
C GLU A 4 -4.16 1.21 16.25
N ASP A 5 -3.79 1.20 17.55
CA ASP A 5 -3.82 2.41 18.39
C ASP A 5 -2.98 3.53 17.77
N ARG A 6 -1.78 3.19 17.27
CA ARG A 6 -0.87 4.17 16.66
C ARG A 6 -1.36 4.70 15.33
N LEU A 7 -2.01 3.86 14.52
CA LEU A 7 -2.65 4.29 13.28
C LEU A 7 -3.76 5.31 13.57
N GLN A 8 -4.57 5.05 14.61
CA GLN A 8 -5.63 5.97 15.04
C GLN A 8 -5.07 7.32 15.52
N GLU A 9 -4.01 7.33 16.33
CA GLU A 9 -3.34 8.56 16.78
C GLU A 9 -2.84 9.42 15.61
N LEU A 10 -2.40 8.78 14.52
CA LEU A 10 -1.93 9.44 13.30
C LEU A 10 -3.07 9.81 12.33
N ASN A 11 -4.33 9.53 12.68
CA ASN A 11 -5.50 9.68 11.81
C ASN A 11 -5.37 8.90 10.48
N LEU A 12 -4.75 7.72 10.53
CA LEU A 12 -4.59 6.82 9.39
C LEU A 12 -5.59 5.67 9.48
N VAL A 13 -6.27 5.37 8.37
CA VAL A 13 -7.18 4.24 8.23
C VAL A 13 -6.59 3.26 7.22
N LEU A 14 -6.51 1.98 7.58
CA LEU A 14 -6.08 0.95 6.65
C LEU A 14 -7.11 0.79 5.54
N PRO A 15 -6.69 0.83 4.26
CA PRO A 15 -7.60 0.53 3.16
C PRO A 15 -7.98 -0.95 3.17
N SER A 16 -9.08 -1.28 2.48
CA SER A 16 -9.33 -2.67 2.12
C SER A 16 -8.15 -3.22 1.32
N PRO A 17 -7.70 -4.47 1.57
CA PRO A 17 -6.60 -5.06 0.85
C PRO A 17 -6.84 -5.02 -0.67
N PRO A 18 -5.82 -4.66 -1.49
CA PRO A 18 -5.98 -4.62 -2.93
C PRO A 18 -6.13 -6.02 -3.52
N SER A 19 -6.95 -6.14 -4.56
CA SER A 19 -7.02 -7.36 -5.36
C SER A 19 -5.78 -7.50 -6.25
N PRO A 20 -5.23 -8.71 -6.44
CA PRO A 20 -4.15 -8.94 -7.39
C PRO A 20 -4.52 -8.48 -8.81
N LEU A 21 -3.60 -7.77 -9.47
CA LEU A 21 -3.77 -7.26 -10.84
C LEU A 21 -3.45 -8.28 -11.94
N GLY A 22 -3.12 -9.52 -11.57
CA GLY A 22 -2.72 -10.58 -12.48
C GLY A 22 -2.77 -11.96 -11.82
N ALA A 23 -2.14 -12.94 -12.45
CA ALA A 23 -2.12 -14.33 -11.97
C ALA A 23 -1.10 -14.54 -10.82
N TYR A 24 -1.35 -13.89 -9.68
CA TYR A 24 -0.60 -14.03 -8.43
C TYR A 24 -1.51 -13.81 -7.22
N VAL A 25 -1.01 -14.09 -6.02
CA VAL A 25 -1.74 -13.91 -4.75
C VAL A 25 -1.23 -12.68 -3.98
N ALA A 26 -2.08 -12.09 -3.14
CA ALA A 26 -1.72 -10.88 -2.38
C ALA A 26 -0.58 -11.12 -1.37
N ALA A 27 -0.52 -12.32 -0.78
CA ALA A 27 0.56 -12.77 0.08
C ALA A 27 0.70 -14.29 0.06
N VAL A 28 1.90 -14.78 0.41
CA VAL A 28 2.22 -16.20 0.62
C VAL A 28 2.89 -16.36 1.98
N GLU A 29 2.52 -17.38 2.73
CA GLU A 29 3.23 -17.77 3.95
C GLU A 29 4.13 -18.98 3.66
N ALA A 30 5.41 -18.90 4.05
CA ALA A 30 6.35 -20.00 3.94
C ALA A 30 7.43 -19.91 5.02
N GLY A 31 7.64 -20.99 5.77
CA GLY A 31 8.71 -21.08 6.77
C GLY A 31 8.58 -20.08 7.93
N GLY A 32 7.34 -19.73 8.33
CA GLY A 32 7.09 -18.74 9.38
C GLY A 32 7.28 -17.28 8.94
N LEU A 33 7.42 -17.04 7.63
CA LEU A 33 7.50 -15.71 7.03
C LEU A 33 6.27 -15.45 6.17
N LEU A 34 5.72 -14.23 6.25
CA LEU A 34 4.65 -13.76 5.38
C LEU A 34 5.23 -12.83 4.30
N PHE A 35 5.18 -13.27 3.05
CA PHE A 35 5.65 -12.52 1.88
C PHE A 35 4.48 -11.78 1.26
N VAL A 36 4.50 -10.46 1.33
CA VAL A 36 3.47 -9.59 0.74
C VAL A 36 3.91 -9.19 -0.67
N SER A 37 3.01 -9.30 -1.65
CA SER A 37 3.28 -8.84 -3.03
C SER A 37 3.51 -7.33 -3.09
N GLY A 38 3.98 -6.83 -4.25
CA GLY A 38 4.19 -5.39 -4.46
C GLY A 38 2.91 -4.59 -4.18
N MET A 39 3.00 -3.62 -3.27
CA MET A 39 1.90 -2.74 -2.88
C MET A 39 2.04 -1.39 -3.58
N LEU A 40 1.00 -0.99 -4.31
CA LEU A 40 0.92 0.29 -4.99
C LEU A 40 0.11 1.29 -4.16
N PRO A 41 0.34 2.60 -4.35
CA PRO A 41 -0.49 3.61 -3.72
C PRO A 41 -1.84 3.69 -4.44
N VAL A 42 -2.78 2.83 -4.06
CA VAL A 42 -4.13 2.78 -4.65
C VAL A 42 -5.11 3.47 -3.71
N ALA A 43 -5.82 4.46 -4.23
CA ALA A 43 -6.95 5.10 -3.56
C ALA A 43 -8.20 4.92 -4.41
N LYS A 44 -9.30 4.44 -3.81
CA LYS A 44 -10.58 4.20 -4.54
C LYS A 44 -10.39 3.38 -5.83
N GLN A 45 -9.61 2.29 -5.75
CA GLN A 45 -9.28 1.39 -6.87
C GLN A 45 -8.55 2.03 -8.05
N GLN A 46 -7.97 3.23 -7.87
CA GLN A 46 -7.16 3.91 -8.87
C GLN A 46 -5.78 4.26 -8.30
N PRO A 47 -4.71 4.25 -9.11
CA PRO A 47 -3.40 4.74 -8.66
C PRO A 47 -3.53 6.20 -8.21
N ALA A 48 -3.14 6.48 -6.96
CA ALA A 48 -3.17 7.83 -6.41
C ALA A 48 -2.08 8.71 -7.02
N TRP A 49 -0.95 8.13 -7.42
CA TRP A 49 0.15 8.81 -8.10
C TRP A 49 0.66 7.96 -9.25
N THR A 50 0.94 8.60 -10.39
CA THR A 50 1.52 7.97 -11.58
C THR A 50 2.51 8.96 -12.20
N GLY A 51 3.70 8.50 -12.56
CA GLY A 51 4.76 9.33 -13.15
C GLY A 51 6.12 9.10 -12.53
N GLN A 52 7.15 9.74 -13.10
CA GLN A 52 8.52 9.72 -12.60
C GLN A 52 8.76 10.91 -11.65
N LEU A 53 9.35 10.62 -10.50
CA LEU A 53 9.78 11.66 -9.55
C LEU A 53 10.88 12.52 -10.18
N GLY A 54 10.75 13.84 -10.07
CA GLY A 54 11.62 14.83 -10.70
C GLY A 54 11.26 15.18 -12.15
N ARG A 55 10.19 14.58 -12.71
CA ARG A 55 9.64 14.95 -14.02
C ARG A 55 8.16 15.27 -13.94
N GLU A 56 7.31 14.26 -13.78
CA GLU A 56 5.87 14.43 -13.64
C GLU A 56 5.46 14.61 -12.17
N LEU A 57 6.24 14.06 -11.23
CA LEU A 57 5.99 14.16 -9.79
C LEU A 57 7.08 14.99 -9.11
N GLY A 58 6.70 15.79 -8.12
CA GLY A 58 7.62 16.61 -7.32
C GLY A 58 7.01 16.99 -5.98
N VAL A 59 7.79 17.67 -5.15
CA VAL A 59 7.32 18.32 -3.92
C VAL A 59 7.15 19.80 -4.22
N THR A 60 5.98 20.34 -3.95
CA THR A 60 5.79 21.80 -3.84
C THR A 60 6.42 22.26 -2.54
N GLU A 61 7.33 23.25 -2.63
CA GLU A 61 7.75 24.05 -1.48
C GLU A 61 6.62 24.93 -0.95
#